data_AF-A0A2S6AVA6-F1
#
_entry.id   AF-A0A2S6AVA6-F1
#
_cell.length_a   1.000
_cell.length_b   1.000
_cell.length_c   1.000
_cell.angle_alpha   90.00
_cell.angle_beta   90.00
_cell.angle_gamma   90.00
#
_symmetry.space_group_name_H-M   'P 1'
#
loop_
_entity.id
_entity.type
_entity.pdbx_description
1 polymer ?
#
loop_
_entity_poly.entity_id
_entity_poly.type
_entity_poly.pdbx_seq_one_letter_code
_entity_poly.pdbx_strand_id
1 'polypeptide(L)'
;MGKSKRNSPKPDSNRAQRLAERRAAQQRAASAVTRPFAGLAAECDLVALREFVPSATATLELAAGVSAERPVTMATVLPGAVAALVRAGDEPTGFVGAQVQFQSENPAADLAAAILWTQAAEPGASLTAASEAAQDAVPPLTEVIDPKASLDLTVHQNFQWWVPEGVTPDPQVAATIDQADQAIMPSDRLALGAESVGAAWWVDAGEKAHLRWVRPEDEDALMLALARVHAAGGLHLGDGSRFAGSFRTHGLLVPVFDLDRERHPSEWVTPATEFGARLADALASDAPLTSDERRSRDGLRSRQVTLR
;
A
#
# COMPACT_ATOMS: atom_id res chain seq x y z
N MET A 1 11.54 -57.02 -1.28
CA MET A 1 10.26 -56.29 -1.46
C MET A 1 10.54 -55.00 -2.21
N GLY A 2 10.21 -54.94 -3.51
CA GLY A 2 10.46 -53.77 -4.35
C GLY A 2 9.43 -52.67 -4.07
N LYS A 3 9.89 -51.46 -3.71
CA LYS A 3 9.03 -50.28 -3.59
C LYS A 3 8.40 -50.01 -4.97
N SER A 4 7.07 -50.02 -5.02
CA SER A 4 6.26 -49.72 -6.20
C SER A 4 6.66 -48.37 -6.82
N LYS A 5 7.36 -48.38 -7.96
CA LYS A 5 7.61 -47.21 -8.84
C LYS A 5 6.36 -46.85 -9.67
N ARG A 6 5.15 -47.02 -9.14
CA ARG A 6 3.91 -47.03 -9.92
C ARG A 6 2.92 -45.92 -9.55
N ASN A 7 3.40 -44.73 -9.20
CA ASN A 7 2.54 -43.58 -8.92
C ASN A 7 2.95 -42.29 -9.68
N SER A 8 3.73 -42.43 -10.76
CA SER A 8 3.97 -41.33 -11.68
C SER A 8 2.80 -41.25 -12.67
N PRO A 9 2.14 -40.09 -12.85
CA PRO A 9 1.10 -39.92 -13.86
C PRO A 9 1.65 -40.27 -15.25
N LYS A 10 0.81 -40.85 -16.13
CA LYS A 10 1.16 -41.00 -17.54
C LYS A 10 1.41 -39.61 -18.15
N PRO A 11 2.42 -39.45 -19.04
CA PRO A 11 2.58 -38.25 -19.85
C PRO A 11 1.25 -37.89 -20.52
N ASP A 12 0.91 -36.61 -20.57
CA ASP A 12 -0.32 -36.06 -21.19
C ASP A 12 -1.66 -36.52 -20.59
N SER A 13 -1.65 -37.09 -19.37
CA SER A 13 -2.90 -37.35 -18.64
C SER A 13 -3.42 -36.08 -17.94
N ASN A 14 -4.74 -35.95 -17.78
CA ASN A 14 -5.37 -34.88 -16.99
C ASN A 14 -4.75 -34.74 -15.57
N ARG A 15 -4.26 -35.83 -15.00
CA ARG A 15 -3.55 -35.83 -13.70
C ARG A 15 -2.13 -35.25 -13.81
N ALA A 16 -1.40 -35.51 -14.90
CA ALA A 16 -0.10 -34.91 -15.17
C ALA A 16 -0.24 -33.40 -15.39
N GLN A 17 -1.23 -32.97 -16.16
CA GLN A 17 -1.52 -31.56 -16.43
C GLN A 17 -1.86 -30.80 -15.15
N ARG A 18 -2.79 -31.30 -14.33
CA ARG A 18 -3.11 -30.69 -13.01
C ARG A 18 -1.90 -30.61 -12.07
N LEU A 19 -1.01 -31.61 -12.10
CA LEU A 19 0.21 -31.60 -11.29
C LEU A 19 1.26 -30.63 -11.81
N ALA A 20 1.33 -30.41 -13.13
CA ALA A 20 2.17 -29.40 -13.75
C ALA A 20 1.64 -27.99 -13.47
N GLU A 21 0.33 -27.76 -13.63
CA GLU A 21 -0.36 -26.52 -13.25
C GLU A 21 -0.15 -26.19 -11.77
N ARG A 22 -0.33 -27.17 -10.87
CA ARG A 22 -0.09 -26.98 -9.44
C ARG A 22 1.38 -26.66 -9.15
N ARG A 23 2.32 -27.31 -9.83
CA ARG A 23 3.75 -26.99 -9.69
C ARG A 23 4.07 -25.60 -10.21
N ALA A 24 3.57 -25.23 -11.38
CA ALA A 24 3.72 -23.89 -11.95
C ALA A 24 3.06 -22.82 -11.06
N ALA A 25 1.91 -23.11 -10.44
CA ALA A 25 1.26 -22.22 -9.48
C ALA A 25 2.06 -22.10 -8.17
N GLN A 26 2.61 -23.21 -7.65
CA GLN A 26 3.50 -23.19 -6.49
C GLN A 26 4.80 -22.44 -6.77
N GLN A 27 5.34 -22.59 -7.97
CA GLN A 27 6.58 -21.94 -8.39
C GLN A 27 6.36 -20.44 -8.62
N ARG A 28 5.25 -20.04 -9.23
CA ARG A 28 4.80 -18.64 -9.31
C ARG A 28 4.57 -18.03 -7.93
N ALA A 29 3.89 -18.73 -7.03
CA ALA A 29 3.68 -18.28 -5.67
C ALA A 29 5.00 -18.15 -4.87
N ALA A 30 5.99 -19.00 -5.14
CA ALA A 30 7.30 -18.93 -4.51
C ALA A 30 8.19 -17.82 -5.09
N SER A 31 7.95 -17.37 -6.32
CA SER A 31 8.65 -16.25 -6.94
C SER A 31 7.93 -14.90 -6.78
N ALA A 32 6.70 -14.90 -6.28
CA ALA A 32 5.93 -13.68 -6.06
C ALA A 32 6.63 -12.78 -5.03
N VAL A 33 6.76 -11.49 -5.36
CA VAL A 33 7.41 -10.51 -4.49
C VAL A 33 6.46 -10.19 -3.33
N THR A 34 6.72 -10.78 -2.16
CA THR A 34 5.83 -10.64 -1.00
C THR A 34 5.81 -9.23 -0.41
N ARG A 35 6.95 -8.53 -0.40
CA ARG A 35 7.12 -7.19 0.20
C ARG A 35 7.84 -6.26 -0.78
N PRO A 36 7.15 -5.80 -1.84
CA PRO A 36 7.77 -5.14 -3.00
C PRO A 36 8.44 -3.81 -2.67
N PHE A 37 8.02 -3.14 -1.60
CA PHE A 37 8.54 -1.85 -1.18
C PHE A 37 9.57 -1.95 -0.04
N ALA A 38 10.02 -3.16 0.31
CA ALA A 38 11.01 -3.37 1.37
C ALA A 38 12.29 -2.56 1.12
N GLY A 39 12.79 -1.91 2.17
CA GLY A 39 14.02 -1.11 2.13
C GLY A 39 13.82 0.36 1.81
N LEU A 40 12.58 0.80 1.55
CA LEU A 40 12.23 2.21 1.38
C LEU A 40 11.71 2.80 2.70
N ALA A 41 12.18 4.00 3.07
CA ALA A 41 11.60 4.76 4.19
C ALA A 41 10.11 5.06 3.99
N ALA A 42 9.69 5.25 2.72
CA ALA A 42 8.32 5.47 2.31
C ALA A 42 7.45 4.20 2.21
N GLU A 43 7.95 3.01 2.59
CA GLU A 43 7.27 1.72 2.36
C GLU A 43 5.81 1.70 2.84
N CYS A 44 5.56 2.12 4.08
CA CYS A 44 4.21 2.07 4.64
C CYS A 44 3.24 3.01 3.92
N ASP A 45 3.72 4.17 3.48
CA ASP A 45 2.93 5.12 2.71
C ASP A 45 2.67 4.62 1.29
N LEU A 46 3.66 4.02 0.62
CA LEU A 46 3.48 3.38 -0.69
C LEU A 46 2.42 2.27 -0.64
N VAL A 47 2.46 1.42 0.39
CA VAL A 47 1.43 0.38 0.61
C VAL A 47 0.06 1.02 0.86
N ALA A 48 -0.03 2.08 1.67
CA ALA A 48 -1.31 2.75 1.92
C ALA A 48 -1.90 3.37 0.63
N LEU A 49 -1.08 4.10 -0.14
CA LEU A 49 -1.44 4.71 -1.41
C LEU A 49 -1.91 3.66 -2.43
N ARG A 50 -1.25 2.51 -2.44
CA ARG A 50 -1.60 1.41 -3.32
C ARG A 50 -2.93 0.76 -2.97
N GLU A 51 -3.23 0.60 -1.68
CA GLU A 51 -4.27 -0.33 -1.25
C GLU A 51 -5.59 0.34 -0.90
N PHE A 52 -5.57 1.53 -0.31
CA PHE A 52 -6.79 2.09 0.27
C PHE A 52 -6.87 3.60 0.44
N VAL A 53 -5.77 4.35 0.30
CA VAL A 53 -5.87 5.81 0.24
C VAL A 53 -6.56 6.15 -1.08
N PRO A 54 -7.54 7.06 -1.10
CA PRO A 54 -8.31 7.29 -2.32
C PRO A 54 -7.73 8.40 -3.22
N SER A 55 -7.14 9.44 -2.65
CA SER A 55 -6.57 10.56 -3.43
C SER A 55 -5.50 11.29 -2.62
N ALA A 56 -4.25 11.11 -3.00
CA ALA A 56 -3.11 11.86 -2.46
C ALA A 56 -2.02 11.99 -3.53
N THR A 57 -1.15 12.98 -3.36
CA THR A 57 0.02 13.20 -4.22
C THR A 57 1.27 13.45 -3.38
N ALA A 58 2.42 13.03 -3.88
CA ALA A 58 3.74 13.39 -3.33
C ALA A 58 4.77 13.48 -4.46
N THR A 59 5.64 14.48 -4.39
CA THR A 59 6.81 14.55 -5.28
C THR A 59 7.82 13.49 -4.85
N LEU A 60 8.32 12.72 -5.82
CA LEU A 60 9.32 11.69 -5.59
C LEU A 60 10.72 12.29 -5.65
N GLU A 61 11.54 11.96 -4.65
CA GLU A 61 12.98 12.18 -4.72
C GLU A 61 13.61 11.05 -5.55
N LEU A 62 14.07 11.38 -6.76
CA LEU A 62 14.75 10.40 -7.62
C LEU A 62 16.15 10.10 -7.07
N ALA A 63 16.56 8.83 -7.17
CA ALA A 63 17.88 8.42 -6.74
C ALA A 63 18.96 9.11 -7.60
N ALA A 64 20.14 9.37 -7.00
CA ALA A 64 21.24 10.07 -7.69
C ALA A 64 21.75 9.36 -8.97
N GLY A 65 21.49 8.05 -9.12
CA GLY A 65 21.82 7.28 -10.33
C GLY A 65 20.85 7.49 -11.49
N VAL A 66 19.70 8.13 -11.27
CA VAL A 66 18.72 8.45 -12.31
C VAL A 66 19.06 9.82 -12.89
N SER A 67 19.29 9.89 -14.20
CA SER A 67 19.40 11.15 -14.94
C SER A 67 18.02 11.81 -15.01
N ALA A 68 17.72 12.66 -14.03
CA ALA A 68 16.44 13.34 -13.93
C ALA A 68 16.33 14.46 -15.00
N GLU A 69 15.38 14.30 -15.91
CA GLU A 69 15.01 15.28 -16.94
C GLU A 69 13.85 16.17 -16.46
N ARG A 70 13.00 15.65 -15.56
CA ARG A 70 11.84 16.36 -15.00
C ARG A 70 11.44 15.85 -13.62
N PRO A 71 10.78 16.69 -12.78
CA PRO A 71 10.19 16.22 -11.54
C PRO A 71 9.13 15.15 -11.80
N VAL A 72 8.98 14.23 -10.84
CA VAL A 72 7.97 13.17 -10.88
C VAL A 72 7.09 13.27 -9.64
N THR A 73 5.79 13.36 -9.86
CA THR A 73 4.78 13.32 -8.81
C THR A 73 4.10 11.96 -8.80
N MET A 74 4.18 11.24 -7.69
CA MET A 74 3.32 10.10 -7.47
C MET A 74 1.94 10.58 -7.07
N ALA A 75 0.92 9.94 -7.61
CA ALA A 75 -0.46 10.09 -7.20
C ALA A 75 -1.05 8.74 -6.82
N THR A 76 -2.05 8.74 -5.94
CA THR A 76 -2.83 7.54 -5.65
C THR A 76 -3.38 6.94 -6.93
N VAL A 77 -4.11 7.72 -7.73
CA VAL A 77 -4.69 7.27 -8.99
C VAL A 77 -4.70 8.42 -10.00
N LEU A 78 -4.29 8.11 -11.22
CA LEU A 78 -4.30 9.04 -12.35
C LEU A 78 -5.62 8.91 -13.12
N PRO A 79 -6.01 9.91 -13.94
CA PRO A 79 -7.14 9.77 -14.85
C PRO A 79 -7.07 8.49 -15.67
N GLY A 80 -8.16 7.72 -15.70
CA GLY A 80 -8.20 6.42 -16.38
C GLY A 80 -7.40 5.29 -15.70
N ALA A 81 -6.86 5.52 -14.50
CA ALA A 81 -5.99 4.59 -13.78
C ALA A 81 -4.80 4.11 -14.62
N VAL A 82 -4.25 5.02 -15.44
CA VAL A 82 -3.03 4.79 -16.22
C VAL A 82 -1.80 4.69 -15.30
N ALA A 83 -0.76 3.98 -15.74
CA ALA A 83 0.47 3.84 -14.99
C ALA A 83 1.25 5.16 -14.86
N ALA A 84 1.29 5.96 -15.92
CA ALA A 84 1.96 7.26 -15.92
C ALA A 84 1.39 8.23 -16.96
N LEU A 85 1.68 9.52 -16.78
CA LEU A 85 1.51 10.55 -17.81
C LEU A 85 2.59 11.63 -17.66
N VAL A 86 2.87 12.37 -18.72
CA VAL A 86 3.69 13.59 -18.64
C VAL A 86 2.79 14.78 -18.90
N ARG A 87 2.56 15.60 -17.88
CA ARG A 87 1.77 16.81 -18.00
C ARG A 87 2.60 17.88 -18.70
N ALA A 88 2.06 18.42 -19.80
CA ALA A 88 2.66 19.55 -20.51
C ALA A 88 2.50 20.86 -19.73
N GLY A 89 3.42 21.78 -19.94
CA GLY A 89 3.49 23.09 -19.30
C GLY A 89 4.85 23.73 -19.55
N ASP A 90 5.10 24.91 -18.99
CA ASP A 90 6.41 25.56 -19.05
C ASP A 90 7.50 24.68 -18.44
N GLU A 91 7.16 23.96 -17.37
CA GLU A 91 7.95 22.89 -16.77
C GLU A 91 7.18 21.56 -16.84
N PRO A 92 7.42 20.71 -17.86
CA PRO A 92 6.77 19.42 -17.96
C PRO A 92 7.02 18.56 -16.72
N THR A 93 5.99 17.93 -16.18
CA THR A 93 6.07 17.13 -14.96
C THR A 93 5.58 15.71 -15.22
N GLY A 94 6.36 14.72 -14.80
CA GLY A 94 5.95 13.32 -14.81
C GLY A 94 4.97 13.03 -13.68
N PHE A 95 3.95 12.23 -13.96
CA PHE A 95 3.03 11.71 -12.97
C PHE A 95 2.99 10.18 -13.05
N VAL A 96 3.00 9.51 -11.90
CA VAL A 96 2.89 8.03 -11.81
C VAL A 96 1.76 7.64 -10.86
N GLY A 97 1.02 6.59 -11.20
CA GLY A 97 -0.11 6.11 -10.41
C GLY A 97 0.29 4.97 -9.46
N ALA A 98 -0.11 5.06 -8.19
CA ALA A 98 0.01 3.93 -7.25
C ALA A 98 -1.05 2.86 -7.54
N GLN A 99 -2.30 3.26 -7.81
CA GLN A 99 -3.44 2.42 -8.21
C GLN A 99 -3.61 2.53 -9.72
N VAL A 100 -3.54 1.38 -10.40
CA VAL A 100 -3.52 1.30 -11.86
C VAL A 100 -4.47 0.21 -12.32
N GLN A 101 -5.02 0.35 -13.53
CA GLN A 101 -5.92 -0.64 -14.12
C GLN A 101 -5.19 -1.95 -14.48
N PHE A 102 -3.96 -1.84 -14.98
CA PHE A 102 -3.15 -2.97 -15.43
C PHE A 102 -1.86 -3.05 -14.63
N GLN A 103 -1.78 -4.04 -13.75
CA GLN A 103 -0.65 -4.27 -12.85
C GLN A 103 0.00 -5.62 -13.10
N SER A 104 1.30 -5.70 -12.87
CA SER A 104 2.04 -6.95 -12.80
C SER A 104 1.99 -7.54 -11.39
N GLU A 105 2.65 -8.69 -11.21
CA GLU A 105 2.84 -9.31 -9.88
C GLU A 105 3.92 -8.59 -9.04
N ASN A 106 4.59 -7.57 -9.58
CA ASN A 106 5.62 -6.80 -8.89
C ASN A 106 5.35 -5.28 -9.02
N PRO A 107 4.53 -4.69 -8.12
CA PRO A 107 4.16 -3.28 -8.22
C PRO A 107 5.34 -2.32 -8.03
N ALA A 108 6.42 -2.74 -7.36
CA ALA A 108 7.63 -1.91 -7.27
C ALA A 108 8.38 -1.83 -8.59
N ALA A 109 8.43 -2.93 -9.36
CA ALA A 109 9.00 -2.90 -10.71
C ALA A 109 8.12 -2.08 -11.67
N ASP A 110 6.80 -2.19 -11.56
CA ASP A 110 5.87 -1.38 -12.35
C ASP A 110 6.07 0.12 -12.07
N LEU A 111 6.16 0.51 -10.79
CA LEU A 111 6.39 1.89 -10.40
C LEU A 111 7.75 2.41 -10.88
N ALA A 112 8.81 1.60 -10.75
CA ALA A 112 10.14 1.94 -11.27
C ALA A 112 10.11 2.15 -12.79
N ALA A 113 9.47 1.26 -13.55
CA ALA A 113 9.34 1.38 -15.01
C ALA A 113 8.53 2.63 -15.40
N ALA A 114 7.43 2.90 -14.71
CA ALA A 114 6.61 4.09 -14.92
C ALA A 114 7.41 5.38 -14.67
N ILE A 115 8.17 5.45 -13.57
CA ILE A 115 9.03 6.60 -13.26
C ILE A 115 10.07 6.82 -14.37
N LEU A 116 10.80 5.77 -14.77
CA LEU A 116 11.82 5.87 -15.82
C LEU A 116 11.20 6.25 -17.18
N TRP A 117 10.01 5.72 -17.50
CA TRP A 117 9.27 6.12 -18.69
C TRP A 117 8.95 7.62 -18.68
N THR A 118 8.53 8.18 -17.53
CA THR A 118 8.24 9.61 -17.44
C THR A 118 9.45 10.48 -17.71
N GLN A 119 10.69 9.96 -17.65
CA GLN A 119 11.92 10.71 -17.96
C GLN A 119 12.23 10.76 -19.46
N ALA A 120 11.79 9.77 -20.23
CA ALA A 120 12.01 9.72 -21.68
C ALA A 120 10.79 10.16 -22.52
N ALA A 121 9.60 10.18 -21.93
CA ALA A 121 8.37 10.49 -22.65
C ALA A 121 8.20 11.98 -22.98
N GLU A 122 7.56 12.25 -24.12
CA GLU A 122 7.22 13.61 -24.55
C GLU A 122 6.10 14.21 -23.69
N PRO A 123 6.08 15.54 -23.47
CA PRO A 123 4.96 16.21 -22.81
C PRO A 123 3.61 15.94 -23.49
N GLY A 124 2.60 15.61 -22.70
CA GLY A 124 1.27 15.20 -23.17
C GLY A 124 1.11 13.69 -23.41
N ALA A 125 2.18 12.90 -23.31
CA ALA A 125 2.10 11.44 -23.42
C ALA A 125 1.46 10.79 -22.19
N SER A 126 0.85 9.62 -22.38
CA SER A 126 0.30 8.77 -21.32
C SER A 126 0.72 7.31 -21.52
N LEU A 127 1.02 6.61 -20.43
CA LEU A 127 1.36 5.19 -20.38
C LEU A 127 0.26 4.41 -19.67
N THR A 128 -0.46 3.57 -20.42
CA THR A 128 -1.60 2.81 -19.87
C THR A 128 -1.14 1.78 -18.85
N ALA A 129 -0.16 0.95 -19.21
CA ALA A 129 0.40 -0.10 -18.35
C ALA A 129 1.93 -0.02 -18.29
N ALA A 130 2.52 -0.22 -17.11
CA ALA A 130 3.97 -0.19 -16.93
C ALA A 130 4.70 -1.24 -17.79
N SER A 131 4.05 -2.37 -18.07
CA SER A 131 4.58 -3.43 -18.94
C SER A 131 4.83 -2.99 -20.39
N GLU A 132 4.18 -1.93 -20.86
CA GLU A 132 4.41 -1.37 -22.21
C GLU A 132 5.76 -0.64 -22.30
N ALA A 133 6.28 -0.16 -21.18
CA ALA A 133 7.54 0.55 -21.08
C ALA A 133 8.66 -0.28 -20.44
N ALA A 134 8.33 -1.43 -19.84
CA ALA A 134 9.28 -2.29 -19.17
C ALA A 134 10.36 -2.79 -20.14
N GLN A 135 11.61 -2.43 -19.87
CA GLN A 135 12.78 -2.99 -20.54
C GLN A 135 13.05 -4.40 -20.01
N ASP A 136 13.91 -5.16 -20.70
CA ASP A 136 14.29 -6.53 -20.29
C ASP A 136 14.78 -6.63 -18.84
N ALA A 137 15.35 -5.55 -18.29
CA ALA A 137 15.72 -5.42 -16.88
C ALA A 137 15.35 -4.03 -16.34
N VAL A 138 14.27 -3.95 -15.56
CA VAL A 138 13.92 -2.74 -14.80
C VAL A 138 14.73 -2.70 -13.50
N PRO A 139 15.46 -1.61 -13.20
CA PRO A 139 16.16 -1.45 -11.93
C PRO A 139 15.20 -1.57 -10.73
N PRO A 140 15.68 -2.05 -9.57
CA PRO A 140 14.85 -2.07 -8.36
C PRO A 140 14.43 -0.65 -7.98
N LEU A 141 13.25 -0.49 -7.38
CA LEU A 141 12.72 0.82 -7.02
C LEU A 141 13.67 1.61 -6.09
N THR A 142 14.43 0.94 -5.23
CA THR A 142 15.47 1.54 -4.37
C THR A 142 16.65 2.15 -5.12
N GLU A 143 16.81 1.84 -6.41
CA GLU A 143 17.79 2.47 -7.31
C GLU A 143 17.16 3.56 -8.19
N VAL A 144 15.83 3.72 -8.15
CA VAL A 144 15.08 4.71 -8.95
C VAL A 144 14.64 5.91 -8.10
N ILE A 145 14.22 5.67 -6.86
CA ILE A 145 13.91 6.72 -5.88
C ILE A 145 14.87 6.65 -4.69
N ASP A 146 15.10 7.76 -4.00
CA ASP A 146 15.93 7.77 -2.80
C ASP A 146 15.31 6.85 -1.73
N PRO A 147 15.98 5.74 -1.34
CA PRO A 147 15.43 4.80 -0.37
C PRO A 147 15.29 5.37 1.04
N LYS A 148 15.91 6.51 1.34
CA LYS A 148 15.84 7.19 2.65
C LYS A 148 14.79 8.30 2.69
N ALA A 149 14.27 8.73 1.54
CA ALA A 149 13.29 9.79 1.47
C ALA A 149 11.92 9.32 1.98
N SER A 150 11.31 10.11 2.84
CA SER A 150 9.88 10.00 3.17
C SER A 150 9.03 10.71 2.11
N LEU A 151 7.74 10.39 2.05
CA LEU A 151 6.81 11.09 1.17
C LEU A 151 6.14 12.26 1.91
N ASP A 152 6.33 13.47 1.41
CA ASP A 152 5.52 14.62 1.82
C ASP A 152 4.19 14.58 1.07
N LEU A 153 3.15 14.07 1.74
CA LEU A 153 1.87 13.76 1.13
C LEU A 153 0.89 14.92 1.23
N THR A 154 0.36 15.33 0.09
CA THR A 154 -0.84 16.17 0.02
C THR A 154 -2.06 15.27 -0.19
N VAL A 155 -2.96 15.23 0.78
CA VAL A 155 -4.23 14.48 0.69
C VAL A 155 -5.30 15.35 0.04
N HIS A 156 -5.98 14.82 -0.97
CA HIS A 156 -7.03 15.53 -1.69
C HIS A 156 -8.40 14.93 -1.34
N GLN A 157 -9.40 15.79 -1.14
CA GLN A 157 -10.79 15.36 -0.88
C GLN A 157 -11.62 15.22 -2.18
N ASN A 158 -10.96 15.38 -3.33
CA ASN A 158 -11.53 15.28 -4.67
C ASN A 158 -10.42 15.02 -5.70
N PHE A 159 -10.77 14.97 -6.98
CA PHE A 159 -9.89 14.74 -8.12
C PHE A 159 -9.70 15.98 -9.00
N GLN A 160 -10.05 17.17 -8.52
CA GLN A 160 -9.90 18.42 -9.28
C GLN A 160 -8.43 18.70 -9.65
N TRP A 161 -7.48 18.18 -8.86
CA TRP A 161 -6.03 18.25 -9.13
C TRP A 161 -5.59 17.52 -10.43
N TRP A 162 -6.44 16.67 -11.00
CA TRP A 162 -6.21 16.07 -12.32
C TRP A 162 -6.11 17.12 -13.43
N VAL A 163 -6.77 18.26 -13.24
CA VAL A 163 -6.72 19.39 -14.17
C VAL A 163 -5.64 20.37 -13.69
N PRO A 164 -4.73 20.83 -14.57
CA PRO A 164 -3.78 21.88 -14.21
C PRO A 164 -4.49 23.16 -13.77
N GLU A 165 -3.88 23.90 -12.85
CA GLU A 165 -4.42 25.19 -12.40
C GLU A 165 -4.62 26.16 -13.59
N GLY A 166 -5.75 26.85 -13.62
CA GLY A 166 -6.10 27.78 -14.70
C GLY A 166 -6.58 27.12 -16.01
N VAL A 167 -6.62 25.79 -16.09
CA VAL A 167 -7.18 25.07 -17.24
C VAL A 167 -8.64 24.72 -16.98
N THR A 168 -9.51 25.01 -17.94
CA THR A 168 -10.90 24.52 -17.91
C THR A 168 -10.95 23.15 -18.58
N PRO A 169 -11.37 22.08 -17.88
CA PRO A 169 -11.50 20.76 -18.49
C PRO A 169 -12.62 20.77 -19.53
N ASP A 170 -12.49 19.94 -20.56
CA ASP A 170 -13.62 19.68 -21.45
C ASP A 170 -14.76 18.97 -20.68
N PRO A 171 -16.01 19.00 -21.21
CA PRO A 171 -17.16 18.43 -20.50
C PRO A 171 -17.04 16.94 -20.17
N GLN A 172 -16.30 16.17 -20.98
CA GLN A 172 -16.14 14.73 -20.76
C GLN A 172 -15.16 14.46 -19.61
N VAL A 173 -14.07 15.24 -19.52
CA VAL A 173 -13.13 15.20 -18.40
C VAL A 173 -13.82 15.67 -17.12
N ALA A 174 -14.59 16.77 -17.17
CA ALA A 174 -15.35 17.27 -16.02
C ALA A 174 -16.32 16.20 -15.47
N ALA A 175 -17.09 15.53 -16.34
CA ALA A 175 -18.00 14.46 -15.94
C ALA A 175 -17.27 13.25 -15.32
N THR A 176 -16.05 12.95 -15.79
CA THR A 176 -15.22 11.88 -15.24
C THR A 176 -14.74 12.22 -13.83
N ILE A 177 -14.36 13.48 -13.59
CA ILE A 177 -13.98 13.99 -12.26
C ILE A 177 -15.19 13.95 -11.32
N ASP A 178 -16.35 14.45 -11.74
CA ASP A 178 -17.57 14.43 -10.92
C ASP A 178 -17.96 13.00 -10.52
N GLN A 179 -17.81 12.04 -11.42
CA GLN A 179 -18.05 10.62 -11.13
C GLN A 179 -17.04 10.06 -10.12
N ALA A 180 -15.76 10.43 -10.24
CA ALA A 180 -14.71 10.00 -9.32
C ALA A 180 -14.91 10.62 -7.92
N ASP A 181 -15.30 11.90 -7.86
CA ASP A 181 -15.58 12.64 -6.63
C ASP A 181 -16.77 12.03 -5.86
N GLN A 182 -17.76 11.45 -6.54
CA GLN A 182 -18.86 10.74 -5.87
C GLN A 182 -18.44 9.43 -5.20
N ALA A 183 -17.34 8.83 -5.64
CA ALA A 183 -16.83 7.57 -5.11
C ALA A 183 -15.77 7.75 -4.00
N ILE A 184 -15.27 8.98 -3.81
CA ILE A 184 -14.21 9.25 -2.85
C ILE A 184 -14.73 9.16 -1.41
N MET A 185 -13.97 8.49 -0.55
CA MET A 185 -14.20 8.52 0.91
C MET A 185 -13.29 9.58 1.53
N PRO A 186 -13.82 10.53 2.31
CA PRO A 186 -12.98 11.50 3.02
C PRO A 186 -11.92 10.78 3.85
N SER A 187 -10.66 11.19 3.67
CA SER A 187 -9.50 10.50 4.26
C SER A 187 -8.45 11.49 4.71
N ASP A 188 -7.66 11.11 5.71
CA ASP A 188 -6.56 11.91 6.22
C ASP A 188 -5.43 11.02 6.78
N ARG A 189 -4.19 11.51 6.72
CA ARG A 189 -3.02 10.83 7.30
C ARG A 189 -2.77 11.43 8.68
N LEU A 190 -2.79 10.61 9.73
CA LEU A 190 -2.52 11.13 11.06
C LEU A 190 -1.06 11.59 11.20
N ALA A 191 -0.87 12.84 11.59
CA ALA A 191 0.44 13.43 11.85
C ALA A 191 0.97 13.00 13.23
N LEU A 192 1.46 11.77 13.34
CA LEU A 192 1.93 11.18 14.59
C LEU A 192 3.36 11.62 15.00
N GLY A 193 4.02 12.46 14.18
CA GLY A 193 5.38 12.96 14.40
C GLY A 193 6.47 12.11 13.72
N ALA A 194 7.69 12.65 13.65
CA ALA A 194 8.80 12.03 12.91
C ALA A 194 9.28 10.70 13.51
N GLU A 195 9.11 10.52 14.82
CA GLU A 195 9.48 9.28 15.53
C GLU A 195 8.38 8.21 15.46
N SER A 196 7.24 8.52 14.82
CA SER A 196 6.14 7.56 14.70
C SER A 196 6.46 6.48 13.68
N VAL A 197 6.02 5.26 13.98
CA VAL A 197 6.28 4.09 13.15
C VAL A 197 5.07 3.79 12.24
N GLY A 198 5.33 3.60 10.96
CA GLY A 198 4.31 3.21 9.98
C GLY A 198 3.41 4.37 9.52
N ALA A 199 2.34 4.03 8.80
CA ALA A 199 1.44 5.01 8.18
C ALA A 199 0.00 4.81 8.69
N ALA A 200 -0.46 5.71 9.56
CA ALA A 200 -1.80 5.67 10.14
C ALA A 200 -2.77 6.55 9.32
N TRP A 201 -3.76 5.92 8.70
CA TRP A 201 -4.73 6.57 7.83
C TRP A 201 -6.13 6.50 8.39
N TRP A 202 -6.73 7.66 8.58
CA TRP A 202 -8.12 7.84 8.92
C TRP A 202 -8.96 7.88 7.65
N VAL A 203 -10.13 7.25 7.65
CA VAL A 203 -11.10 7.31 6.56
C VAL A 203 -12.51 7.32 7.13
N ASP A 204 -13.37 8.18 6.61
CA ASP A 204 -14.81 8.15 6.87
C ASP A 204 -15.50 7.18 5.90
N ALA A 205 -15.93 6.02 6.41
CA ALA A 205 -16.65 5.02 5.63
C ALA A 205 -18.18 5.18 5.71
N GLY A 206 -18.68 6.31 6.22
CA GLY A 206 -20.10 6.64 6.27
C GLY A 206 -20.83 6.12 7.51
N GLU A 207 -20.73 4.82 7.82
CA GLU A 207 -21.32 4.33 9.09
C GLU A 207 -20.41 4.62 10.29
N LYS A 208 -19.10 4.54 10.07
CA LYS A 208 -18.04 4.77 11.05
C LYS A 208 -16.82 5.34 10.34
N ALA A 209 -15.93 5.96 11.11
CA ALA A 209 -14.58 6.18 10.64
C ALA A 209 -13.73 4.95 10.97
N HIS A 210 -12.65 4.76 10.21
CA HIS A 210 -11.67 3.73 10.48
C HIS A 210 -10.27 4.31 10.53
N LEU A 211 -9.44 3.81 11.45
CA LEU A 211 -8.00 3.94 11.34
C LEU A 211 -7.42 2.66 10.75
N ARG A 212 -6.76 2.75 9.59
CA ARG A 212 -5.94 1.69 8.99
C ARG A 212 -4.48 2.06 9.18
N TRP A 213 -3.75 1.29 9.98
CA TRP A 213 -2.36 1.63 10.30
C TRP A 213 -1.41 0.63 9.65
N VAL A 214 -0.73 1.02 8.59
CA VAL A 214 0.29 0.16 7.96
C VAL A 214 1.52 0.13 8.86
N ARG A 215 1.96 -1.07 9.23
CA ARG A 215 3.03 -1.28 10.21
C ARG A 215 4.21 -2.03 9.57
N PRO A 216 5.46 -1.52 9.69
CA PRO A 216 6.64 -2.06 9.00
C PRO A 216 7.26 -3.28 9.72
N GLU A 217 6.83 -3.56 10.95
CA GLU A 217 7.33 -4.68 11.74
C GLU A 217 7.04 -6.03 11.06
N ASP A 218 7.81 -7.05 11.43
CA ASP A 218 7.51 -8.43 11.05
C ASP A 218 6.07 -8.80 11.47
N GLU A 219 5.34 -9.45 10.57
CA GLU A 219 3.91 -9.69 10.72
C GLU A 219 3.60 -10.59 11.93
N ASP A 220 4.45 -11.58 12.21
CA ASP A 220 4.28 -12.48 13.34
C ASP A 220 4.67 -11.75 14.64
N ALA A 221 5.78 -11.02 14.66
CA ALA A 221 6.18 -10.22 15.82
C ALA A 221 5.09 -9.19 16.20
N LEU A 222 4.53 -8.50 15.21
CA LEU A 222 3.45 -7.54 15.41
C LEU A 222 2.19 -8.23 15.94
N MET A 223 1.82 -9.39 15.40
CA MET A 223 0.69 -10.17 15.90
C MET A 223 0.86 -10.58 17.36
N LEU A 224 2.07 -10.97 17.78
CA LEU A 224 2.37 -11.27 19.18
C LEU A 224 2.23 -10.02 20.06
N ALA A 225 2.76 -8.87 19.62
CA ALA A 225 2.64 -7.62 20.35
C ALA A 225 1.17 -7.16 20.51
N LEU A 226 0.37 -7.22 19.43
CA LEU A 226 -1.07 -6.93 19.49
C LEU A 226 -1.79 -7.86 20.47
N ALA A 227 -1.40 -9.14 20.52
CA ALA A 227 -1.99 -10.10 21.45
C ALA A 227 -1.69 -9.76 22.92
N ARG A 228 -0.47 -9.28 23.22
CA ARG A 228 -0.07 -8.78 24.55
C ARG A 228 -0.88 -7.55 24.94
N VAL A 229 -0.94 -6.56 24.05
CA VAL A 229 -1.71 -5.32 24.26
C VAL A 229 -3.20 -5.63 24.49
N HIS A 230 -3.78 -6.55 23.72
CA HIS A 230 -5.17 -6.97 23.89
C HIS A 230 -5.42 -7.74 25.19
N ALA A 231 -4.52 -8.64 25.59
CA ALA A 231 -4.65 -9.35 26.86
C ALA A 231 -4.58 -8.40 28.08
N ALA A 232 -3.84 -7.30 27.96
CA ALA A 232 -3.79 -6.22 28.94
C ALA A 232 -4.98 -5.23 28.84
N GLY A 233 -5.92 -5.45 27.92
CA GLY A 233 -7.08 -4.57 27.71
C GLY A 233 -6.78 -3.27 26.95
N GLY A 234 -5.56 -3.08 26.45
CA GLY A 234 -5.10 -1.83 25.83
C GLY A 234 -5.27 -1.74 24.31
N LEU A 235 -5.94 -2.70 23.66
CA LEU A 235 -6.13 -2.74 22.19
C LEU A 235 -7.29 -1.83 21.75
N HIS A 236 -7.14 -0.54 22.03
CA HIS A 236 -8.05 0.54 21.63
C HIS A 236 -7.30 1.88 21.59
N LEU A 237 -7.93 2.89 20.99
CA LEU A 237 -7.48 4.27 20.83
C LEU A 237 -8.28 5.23 21.74
N GLY A 238 -8.53 4.81 22.98
CA GLY A 238 -9.37 5.56 23.92
C GLY A 238 -10.87 5.35 23.70
N ASP A 239 -11.68 6.24 24.29
CA ASP A 239 -13.14 6.14 24.29
C ASP A 239 -13.72 6.26 22.88
N GLY A 240 -14.79 5.49 22.60
CA GLY A 240 -15.45 5.47 21.31
C GLY A 240 -14.68 4.72 20.21
N SER A 241 -13.53 4.12 20.52
CA SER A 241 -12.76 3.32 19.57
C SER A 241 -12.83 1.83 19.87
N ARG A 242 -12.67 1.00 18.83
CA ARG A 242 -12.65 -0.46 18.97
C ARG A 242 -11.76 -1.08 17.92
N PHE A 243 -10.94 -2.06 18.30
CA PHE A 243 -10.25 -2.89 17.32
C PHE A 243 -11.24 -3.69 16.47
N ALA A 244 -11.25 -3.41 15.17
CA ALA A 244 -12.15 -4.03 14.21
C ALA A 244 -11.56 -5.36 13.68
N GLY A 245 -10.25 -5.39 13.48
CA GLY A 245 -9.55 -6.53 12.90
C GLY A 245 -8.17 -6.12 12.39
N SER A 246 -7.58 -6.98 11.58
CA SER A 246 -6.35 -6.63 10.84
C SER A 246 -6.37 -7.28 9.46
N PHE A 247 -5.61 -6.74 8.53
CA PHE A 247 -5.38 -7.43 7.27
C PHE A 247 -3.90 -7.43 6.88
N ARG A 248 -3.52 -8.43 6.10
CA ARG A 248 -2.17 -8.54 5.53
C ARG A 248 -2.20 -8.07 4.08
N THR A 249 -1.24 -7.24 3.70
CA THR A 249 -1.05 -6.80 2.31
C THR A 249 0.42 -6.47 2.10
N HIS A 250 0.98 -6.82 0.95
CA HIS A 250 2.35 -6.46 0.58
C HIS A 250 3.40 -6.80 1.65
N GLY A 251 3.23 -7.92 2.36
CA GLY A 251 4.15 -8.39 3.40
C GLY A 251 4.11 -7.60 4.70
N LEU A 252 3.10 -6.74 4.87
CA LEU A 252 2.86 -5.93 6.06
C LEU A 252 1.51 -6.26 6.69
N LEU A 253 1.44 -6.05 8.00
CA LEU A 253 0.21 -6.18 8.77
C LEU A 253 -0.41 -4.80 9.02
N VAL A 254 -1.72 -4.68 8.81
CA VAL A 254 -2.49 -3.44 8.97
C VAL A 254 -3.56 -3.63 10.05
N PRO A 255 -3.30 -3.23 11.31
CA PRO A 255 -4.34 -3.10 12.34
C PRO A 255 -5.41 -2.10 11.93
N VAL A 256 -6.67 -2.43 12.23
CA VAL A 256 -7.84 -1.60 11.91
C VAL A 256 -8.65 -1.31 13.17
N PHE A 257 -8.97 -0.03 13.37
CA PHE A 257 -9.82 0.43 14.48
C PHE A 257 -11.07 1.10 13.93
N ASP A 258 -12.24 0.74 14.45
CA ASP A 258 -13.45 1.54 14.34
C ASP A 258 -13.30 2.79 15.21
N LEU A 259 -13.66 3.94 14.66
CA LEU A 259 -13.60 5.25 15.27
C LEU A 259 -14.97 5.94 15.18
N ASP A 260 -15.19 6.89 16.09
CA ASP A 260 -16.24 7.88 15.95
C ASP A 260 -15.95 8.78 14.74
N ARG A 261 -16.90 8.83 13.80
CA ARG A 261 -16.80 9.63 12.58
C ARG A 261 -17.09 11.11 12.78
N GLU A 262 -17.76 11.48 13.86
CA GLU A 262 -18.07 12.88 14.17
C GLU A 262 -16.85 13.63 14.71
N ARG A 263 -15.84 12.89 15.20
CA ARG A 263 -14.57 13.44 15.67
C ARG A 263 -13.63 13.74 14.51
N HIS A 264 -13.00 14.90 14.56
CA HIS A 264 -12.04 15.31 13.55
C HIS A 264 -10.79 14.39 13.57
N PRO A 265 -10.17 14.07 12.41
CA PRO A 265 -9.00 13.18 12.35
C PRO A 265 -7.87 13.57 13.31
N SER A 266 -7.59 14.86 13.45
CA SER A 266 -6.55 15.37 14.36
C SER A 266 -6.78 15.02 15.84
N GLU A 267 -8.02 14.80 16.26
CA GLU A 267 -8.33 14.39 17.64
C GLU A 267 -7.91 12.95 17.95
N TRP A 268 -7.63 12.15 16.90
CA TRP A 268 -7.14 10.78 17.03
C TRP A 268 -5.62 10.70 17.10
N VAL A 269 -4.89 11.81 16.90
CA VAL A 269 -3.42 11.85 16.96
C VAL A 269 -2.93 11.43 18.35
N THR A 270 -3.38 12.09 19.42
CA THR A 270 -2.92 11.75 20.79
C THR A 270 -3.23 10.29 21.16
N PRO A 271 -4.47 9.78 21.00
CA PRO A 271 -4.74 8.38 21.30
C PRO A 271 -3.94 7.37 20.46
N ALA A 272 -3.68 7.70 19.18
CA ALA A 272 -2.84 6.87 18.31
C ALA A 272 -1.37 6.88 18.76
N THR A 273 -0.82 8.03 19.15
CA THR A 273 0.53 8.11 19.72
C THR A 273 0.66 7.28 20.99
N GLU A 274 -0.30 7.37 21.92
CA GLU A 274 -0.31 6.57 23.15
C GLU A 274 -0.42 5.06 22.87
N PHE A 275 -1.24 4.66 21.91
CA PHE A 275 -1.32 3.28 21.47
C PHE A 275 0.00 2.80 20.83
N GLY A 276 0.61 3.65 20.01
CA GLY A 276 1.93 3.39 19.42
C GLY A 276 2.99 3.09 20.49
N ALA A 277 3.00 3.85 21.60
CA ALA A 277 3.89 3.59 22.73
C ALA A 277 3.61 2.23 23.39
N ARG A 278 2.35 1.92 23.70
CA ARG A 278 1.96 0.60 24.26
C ARG A 278 2.38 -0.56 23.34
N LEU A 279 2.23 -0.37 22.03
CA LEU A 279 2.60 -1.37 21.05
C LEU A 279 4.12 -1.54 20.96
N ALA A 280 4.89 -0.45 20.99
CA ALA A 280 6.34 -0.47 21.01
C ALA A 280 6.87 -1.22 22.26
N ASP A 281 6.30 -0.97 23.43
CA ASP A 281 6.64 -1.69 24.66
C ASP A 281 6.36 -3.20 24.54
N ALA A 282 5.21 -3.56 23.95
CA ALA A 282 4.84 -4.96 23.74
C ALA A 282 5.71 -5.67 22.68
N LEU A 283 6.21 -4.93 21.69
CA LEU A 283 7.15 -5.40 20.67
C LEU A 283 8.55 -5.66 21.25
N ALA A 284 8.99 -4.84 22.20
CA ALA A 284 10.29 -4.99 22.86
C ALA A 284 10.37 -6.23 23.77
N SER A 285 9.25 -6.87 24.10
CA SER A 285 9.19 -8.05 24.96
C SER A 285 9.52 -9.35 24.21
N ASP A 286 10.57 -10.03 24.66
CA ASP A 286 10.98 -11.38 24.21
C ASP A 286 10.35 -12.51 25.04
N ALA A 287 9.58 -12.16 26.08
CA ALA A 287 8.95 -13.13 26.96
C ALA A 287 7.98 -14.04 26.19
N PRO A 288 7.97 -15.36 26.46
CA PRO A 288 6.97 -16.26 25.91
C PRO A 288 5.55 -15.80 26.26
N LEU A 289 4.62 -15.90 25.30
CA LEU A 289 3.24 -15.52 25.55
C LEU A 289 2.65 -16.31 26.73
N THR A 290 1.90 -15.63 27.60
CA THR A 290 1.09 -16.25 28.65
C THR A 290 -0.10 -17.03 28.08
N SER A 291 -0.87 -17.73 28.92
CA SER A 291 -2.10 -18.40 28.48
C SER A 291 -3.13 -17.41 27.92
N ASP A 292 -3.23 -16.23 28.51
CA ASP A 292 -4.22 -15.22 28.15
C ASP A 292 -3.83 -14.55 26.83
N GLU A 293 -2.54 -14.26 26.67
CA GLU A 293 -1.99 -13.73 25.43
C GLU A 293 -2.08 -14.73 24.28
N ARG A 294 -1.90 -16.04 24.52
CA ARG A 294 -2.13 -17.06 23.49
C ARG A 294 -3.59 -17.11 23.05
N ARG A 295 -4.54 -17.09 24.01
CA ARG A 295 -5.98 -17.01 23.69
C ARG A 295 -6.33 -15.74 22.92
N SER A 296 -5.76 -14.61 23.34
CA SER A 296 -5.88 -13.32 22.67
C SER A 296 -5.42 -13.40 21.21
N ARG A 297 -4.20 -13.90 20.98
CA ARG A 297 -3.62 -14.10 19.63
C ARG A 297 -4.53 -14.94 18.73
N ASP A 298 -5.02 -16.05 19.23
CA ASP A 298 -5.85 -16.97 18.44
C ASP A 298 -7.21 -16.31 18.09
N GLY A 299 -7.77 -15.52 19.01
CA GLY A 299 -8.92 -14.66 18.76
C GLY A 299 -8.67 -13.58 17.70
N LEU A 300 -7.54 -12.87 17.77
CA LEU A 300 -7.17 -11.83 16.79
C LEU A 300 -6.96 -12.43 15.39
N ARG A 301 -6.30 -13.58 15.29
CA ARG A 301 -6.09 -14.29 14.01
C ARG A 301 -7.39 -14.68 13.32
N SER A 302 -8.44 -15.02 14.07
CA SER A 302 -9.76 -15.31 13.49
C SER A 302 -10.43 -14.09 12.82
N ARG A 303 -9.95 -12.88 13.11
CA ARG A 303 -10.42 -11.60 12.54
C ARG A 303 -9.41 -11.00 11.56
N GLN A 304 -8.40 -11.78 11.16
CA GLN A 304 -7.41 -11.37 10.18
C GLN A 304 -7.85 -11.80 8.77
N VAL A 305 -7.75 -10.88 7.82
CA VAL A 305 -7.96 -11.15 6.39
C VAL A 305 -6.65 -10.95 5.63
N THR A 306 -6.48 -11.54 4.45
CA THR A 306 -5.35 -11.26 3.56
C THR A 306 -5.89 -10.64 2.28
N LEU A 307 -5.46 -9.42 1.97
CA LEU A 307 -5.64 -8.81 0.67
C LEU A 307 -4.58 -9.42 -0.26
N ARG A 308 -4.99 -9.85 -1.45
CA ARG A 308 -4.11 -10.43 -2.46
C ARG A 308 -4.23 -9.62 -3.73
#